data_AF-A0A1C6TNM3-F1
#
_entry.id   AF-A0A1C6TNM3-F1
#
_cell.length_a   1.000
_cell.length_b   1.000
_cell.length_c   1.000
_cell.angle_alpha   90.00
_cell.angle_beta   90.00
_cell.angle_gamma   90.00
#
_symmetry.space_group_name_H-M   'P 1'
#
loop_
_entity.id
_entity.type
_entity.pdbx_description
1 polymer ?
#
loop_
_entity_poly.entity_id
_entity_poly.type
_entity_poly.pdbx_seq_one_letter_code
_entity_poly.pdbx_strand_id
1 'polypeptide(L)'
;MDAVVIEPDHRTFTRVARALEEEASDTEWRTDLAGALHAALEPGVTAVRGALMSMATGGVEHAGEPLRQAVAAGVESMVRLDGRRAGARIRARKTPDVRGFASAPKRLNARRGWRHPVGGNYDVWVTQVGRPGWFDDTLRPLRPRLRAAAARVLDDRARRISRRS
;
A
#
# COMPACT_ATOMS: atom_id res chain seq x y z
N MET A 1 1.02 1.09 11.63
CA MET A 1 0.77 1.43 10.21
C MET A 1 1.42 0.32 9.42
N ASP A 2 0.70 -0.79 9.28
CA ASP A 2 1.30 -2.10 8.96
C ASP A 2 0.65 -2.74 7.73
N ALA A 3 0.10 -1.90 6.83
CA ALA A 3 -0.70 -2.21 5.65
C ALA A 3 -2.21 -2.34 5.93
N VAL A 4 -3.01 -1.89 4.95
CA VAL A 4 -4.45 -2.19 4.93
C VAL A 4 -4.61 -3.48 4.15
N VAL A 5 -5.04 -4.53 4.86
CA VAL A 5 -5.42 -5.82 4.25
C VAL A 5 -6.76 -5.65 3.57
N ILE A 6 -6.77 -5.86 2.25
CA ILE A 6 -7.95 -5.72 1.40
C ILE A 6 -8.44 -7.12 1.09
N GLU A 7 -8.81 -7.86 2.13
CA GLU A 7 -9.54 -9.12 1.98
C GLU A 7 -10.32 -9.48 3.26
N PRO A 8 -11.47 -10.15 3.12
CA PRO A 8 -12.05 -10.99 4.15
C PRO A 8 -11.55 -12.44 3.95
N ASP A 9 -10.79 -12.95 4.92
CA ASP A 9 -10.29 -14.32 5.06
C ASP A 9 -9.31 -14.85 3.97
N HIS A 10 -8.03 -14.92 4.36
CA HIS A 10 -6.94 -15.60 3.65
C HIS A 10 -7.30 -17.01 3.15
N ARG A 11 -8.18 -17.75 3.83
CA ARG A 11 -8.57 -19.12 3.44
C ARG A 11 -9.35 -19.15 2.14
N THR A 12 -10.29 -18.23 1.96
CA THR A 12 -11.08 -18.13 0.73
C THR A 12 -10.19 -17.79 -0.44
N PHE A 13 -9.26 -16.86 -0.25
CA PHE A 13 -8.29 -16.48 -1.28
C PHE A 13 -7.39 -17.65 -1.69
N THR A 14 -6.78 -18.34 -0.73
CA THR A 14 -5.94 -19.52 -1.01
C THR A 14 -6.72 -20.61 -1.72
N ARG A 15 -7.99 -20.83 -1.36
CA ARG A 15 -8.85 -21.80 -2.03
C ARG A 15 -9.11 -21.43 -3.48
N VAL A 16 -9.43 -20.16 -3.76
CA VAL A 16 -9.65 -19.68 -5.14
C VAL A 16 -8.36 -19.77 -5.95
N ALA A 17 -7.23 -19.33 -5.40
CA ALA A 17 -5.92 -19.43 -6.05
C ALA A 17 -5.53 -20.88 -6.35
N ARG A 18 -5.81 -21.81 -5.44
CA ARG A 18 -5.55 -23.24 -5.64
C ARG A 18 -6.46 -23.87 -6.69
N ALA A 19 -7.75 -23.54 -6.69
CA ALA A 19 -8.67 -24.01 -7.73
C ALA A 19 -8.27 -23.48 -9.12
N LEU A 20 -7.76 -22.24 -9.18
CA LEU A 20 -7.18 -21.68 -10.41
C LEU A 20 -5.94 -22.45 -10.86
N GLU A 21 -5.09 -22.85 -9.93
CA GLU A 21 -3.88 -23.63 -10.22
C GLU A 21 -4.19 -25.04 -10.74
N GLU A 22 -5.17 -25.72 -10.16
CA GLU A 22 -5.55 -27.08 -10.53
C GLU A 22 -6.16 -27.15 -11.94
N GLU A 23 -6.87 -26.10 -12.37
CA GLU A 23 -7.47 -26.03 -13.72
C GLU A 23 -6.50 -25.50 -14.78
N ALA A 24 -5.56 -24.64 -14.41
CA ALA A 24 -4.70 -23.99 -15.37
C ALA A 24 -3.63 -24.94 -15.94
N SER A 25 -3.53 -24.97 -17.26
CA SER A 25 -2.50 -25.73 -18.00
C SER A 25 -1.11 -25.09 -17.94
N ASP A 26 -1.01 -23.82 -17.51
CA ASP A 26 0.22 -23.03 -17.47
C ASP A 26 0.28 -22.12 -16.23
N THR A 27 1.29 -21.25 -16.16
CA THR A 27 1.48 -20.29 -15.05
C THR A 27 1.01 -18.87 -15.39
N GLU A 28 0.43 -18.64 -16.57
CA GLU A 28 0.02 -17.32 -17.05
C GLU A 28 -1.10 -16.74 -16.17
N TRP A 29 -1.98 -17.60 -15.65
CA TRP A 29 -3.05 -17.21 -14.74
C TRP A 29 -2.57 -16.44 -13.51
N ARG A 30 -1.34 -16.71 -13.04
CA ARG A 30 -0.76 -16.04 -11.87
C ARG A 30 -0.48 -14.58 -12.18
N THR A 31 0.18 -14.32 -13.30
CA THR A 31 0.51 -12.97 -13.76
C THR A 31 -0.76 -12.16 -14.01
N ASP A 32 -1.73 -12.78 -14.68
CA ASP A 32 -2.99 -12.14 -15.03
C ASP A 32 -3.86 -11.83 -13.79
N LEU A 33 -3.98 -12.79 -12.85
CA LEU A 33 -4.66 -12.55 -11.57
C LEU A 33 -3.97 -11.47 -10.74
N ALA A 34 -2.64 -11.53 -10.62
CA ALA A 34 -1.88 -10.52 -9.90
C ALA A 34 -2.08 -9.14 -10.52
N GLY A 35 -1.99 -9.02 -11.85
CA GLY A 35 -2.23 -7.79 -12.59
C GLY A 35 -3.64 -7.22 -12.35
N ALA A 36 -4.67 -8.07 -12.41
CA ALA A 36 -6.05 -7.65 -12.15
C ALA A 36 -6.26 -7.18 -10.70
N LEU A 37 -5.65 -7.85 -9.72
CA LEU A 37 -5.69 -7.42 -8.32
C LEU A 37 -4.93 -6.10 -8.11
N HIS A 38 -3.78 -5.92 -8.75
CA HIS A 38 -3.06 -4.64 -8.74
C HIS A 38 -3.93 -3.51 -9.29
N ALA A 39 -4.57 -3.72 -10.45
CA ALA A 39 -5.48 -2.74 -11.05
C ALA A 39 -6.68 -2.42 -10.13
N ALA A 40 -7.24 -3.41 -9.45
CA ALA A 40 -8.33 -3.22 -8.50
C ALA A 40 -7.93 -2.35 -7.29
N LEU A 41 -6.65 -2.39 -6.89
CA LEU A 41 -6.13 -1.63 -5.75
C LEU A 41 -5.58 -0.25 -6.11
N GLU A 42 -5.31 0.01 -7.40
CA GLU A 42 -4.68 1.25 -7.87
C GLU A 42 -5.41 2.53 -7.42
N PRO A 43 -6.76 2.61 -7.40
CA PRO A 43 -7.44 3.80 -6.89
C PRO A 43 -7.04 4.14 -5.43
N GLY A 44 -6.79 3.12 -4.61
CA GLY A 44 -6.33 3.31 -3.23
C GLY A 44 -4.87 3.77 -3.17
N VAL A 45 -4.00 3.21 -4.01
CA VAL A 45 -2.58 3.61 -4.12
C VAL A 45 -2.48 5.08 -4.54
N THR A 46 -3.20 5.44 -5.60
CA THR A 46 -3.27 6.82 -6.12
C THR A 46 -3.81 7.79 -5.07
N ALA A 47 -4.91 7.46 -4.37
CA ALA A 47 -5.46 8.31 -3.31
C ALA A 47 -4.46 8.56 -2.18
N VAL A 48 -3.76 7.52 -1.75
CA VAL A 48 -2.74 7.60 -0.69
C VAL A 48 -1.54 8.46 -1.12
N ARG A 49 -1.04 8.27 -2.35
CA ARG A 49 0.03 9.11 -2.91
C ARG A 49 -0.41 10.57 -3.00
N GLY A 50 -1.63 10.84 -3.47
CA GLY A 50 -2.20 12.18 -3.53
C GLY A 50 -2.32 12.84 -2.15
N ALA A 51 -2.82 12.10 -1.14
CA ALA A 51 -2.91 12.59 0.23
C ALA A 51 -1.53 12.99 0.78
N LEU A 52 -0.50 12.20 0.50
CA LEU A 52 0.87 12.50 0.92
C LEU A 52 1.46 13.70 0.15
N MET A 53 1.17 13.84 -1.14
CA MET A 53 1.60 14.99 -1.94
C MET A 53 0.95 16.30 -1.49
N SER A 54 -0.28 16.24 -0.95
CA SER A 54 -0.98 17.40 -0.37
C SER A 54 -0.38 17.91 0.95
N MET A 55 0.62 17.22 1.50
CA MET A 55 1.34 17.69 2.67
C MET A 55 2.05 19.01 2.36
N ALA A 56 1.82 20.02 3.20
CA ALA A 56 2.52 21.29 3.12
C ALA A 56 4.03 21.05 3.23
N THR A 57 4.78 21.69 2.33
CA THR A 57 6.24 21.73 2.39
C THR A 57 6.67 23.10 2.88
N GLY A 58 7.55 23.13 3.87
CA GLY A 58 8.18 24.34 4.39
C GLY A 58 9.58 24.03 4.88
N GLY A 59 10.43 25.05 4.93
CA GLY A 59 11.84 24.94 5.32
C GLY A 59 12.80 25.30 4.18
N VAL A 60 14.09 25.26 4.50
CA VAL A 60 15.18 25.55 3.56
C VAL A 60 15.21 24.49 2.46
N GLU A 61 15.41 24.91 1.22
CA GLU A 61 15.59 23.98 0.10
C GLU A 61 16.75 23.02 0.40
N HIS A 62 16.52 21.74 0.11
CA HIS A 62 17.51 20.70 0.26
C HIS A 62 17.73 20.05 -1.10
N ALA A 63 18.99 19.88 -1.51
CA ALA A 63 19.34 19.35 -2.83
C ALA A 63 18.94 17.87 -3.06
N GLY A 64 18.55 17.15 -2.00
CA GLY A 64 18.10 15.75 -2.07
C GLY A 64 16.61 15.57 -2.30
N GLU A 65 16.20 14.31 -2.55
CA GLU A 65 14.79 13.98 -2.80
C GLU A 65 13.86 14.47 -1.67
N PRO A 66 12.75 15.15 -2.01
CA PRO A 66 11.75 15.57 -1.04
C PRO A 66 11.18 14.38 -0.27
N LEU A 67 11.09 14.50 1.06
CA LEU A 67 10.65 13.41 1.95
C LEU A 67 9.29 12.81 1.54
N ARG A 68 8.35 13.68 1.14
CA ARG A 68 7.03 13.25 0.67
C ARG A 68 7.11 12.41 -0.60
N GLN A 69 7.99 12.76 -1.53
CA GLN A 69 8.14 12.07 -2.82
C GLN A 69 8.73 10.68 -2.58
N ALA A 70 9.78 10.60 -1.79
CA ALA A 70 10.42 9.35 -1.43
C ALA A 70 9.46 8.37 -0.73
N VAL A 71 8.63 8.88 0.18
CA VAL A 71 7.62 8.06 0.86
C VAL A 71 6.47 7.67 -0.11
N ALA A 72 6.05 8.55 -1.02
CA ALA A 72 5.03 8.22 -2.04
C ALA A 72 5.51 7.14 -3.02
N ALA A 73 6.78 7.20 -3.43
CA ALA A 73 7.41 6.18 -4.27
C ALA A 73 7.45 4.80 -3.59
N GLY A 74 7.47 4.78 -2.25
CA GLY A 74 7.35 3.56 -1.46
C GLY A 74 5.93 3.04 -1.25
N VAL A 75 4.89 3.75 -1.70
CA VAL A 75 3.49 3.28 -1.61
C VAL A 75 3.21 2.33 -2.78
N GLU A 76 2.77 1.12 -2.46
CA GLU A 76 2.48 0.09 -3.46
C GLU A 76 1.34 -0.84 -3.03
N SER A 77 0.66 -1.38 -4.04
CA SER A 77 -0.13 -2.60 -3.89
C SER A 77 0.80 -3.82 -3.84
N MET A 78 0.47 -4.78 -2.98
CA MET A 78 1.19 -6.03 -2.80
C MET A 78 0.21 -7.18 -2.89
N VAL A 79 0.45 -8.10 -3.82
CA VAL A 79 -0.35 -9.30 -4.05
C VAL A 79 0.51 -10.52 -3.73
N ARG A 80 -0.06 -11.49 -3.01
CA ARG A 80 0.54 -12.81 -2.80
C ARG A 80 -0.49 -13.86 -3.14
N LEU A 81 -0.17 -14.75 -4.07
CA LEU A 81 -1.11 -15.79 -4.50
C LEU A 81 -1.08 -17.02 -3.58
N ASP A 82 -0.03 -17.18 -2.78
CA ASP A 82 0.24 -18.38 -1.99
C ASP A 82 0.68 -18.10 -0.54
N GLY A 83 0.73 -19.19 0.23
CA GLY A 83 1.23 -19.21 1.60
C GLY A 83 0.31 -18.57 2.64
N ARG A 84 0.77 -18.53 3.89
CA ARG A 84 0.01 -18.01 5.05
C ARG A 84 -0.33 -16.52 4.97
N ARG A 85 0.22 -15.81 4.00
CA ARG A 85 0.03 -14.36 3.79
C ARG A 85 -0.51 -14.08 2.38
N ALA A 86 -1.18 -15.07 1.77
CA ALA A 86 -1.89 -14.87 0.52
C ALA A 86 -2.94 -13.76 0.67
N GLY A 87 -3.17 -13.03 -0.41
CA GLY A 87 -4.12 -11.93 -0.51
C GLY A 87 -3.53 -10.65 -1.09
N ALA A 88 -4.39 -9.64 -1.23
CA ALA A 88 -4.05 -8.33 -1.76
C ALA A 88 -4.09 -7.22 -0.68
N ARG A 89 -3.09 -6.33 -0.68
CA ARG A 89 -2.99 -5.22 0.29
C ARG A 89 -2.29 -4.00 -0.26
N ILE A 90 -2.54 -2.83 0.34
CA ILE A 90 -1.76 -1.61 0.09
C ILE A 90 -0.81 -1.39 1.25
N ARG A 91 0.46 -1.10 0.97
CA ARG A 91 1.49 -0.82 1.98
C ARG A 91 2.35 0.39 1.60
N ALA A 92 3.01 0.97 2.61
CA ALA A 92 4.09 1.93 2.43
C ALA A 92 5.40 1.31 2.92
N ARG A 93 6.42 1.24 2.05
CA ARG A 93 7.74 0.70 2.41
C ARG A 93 8.50 1.64 3.35
N LYS A 94 9.40 1.08 4.15
CA LYS A 94 10.40 1.88 4.89
C LYS A 94 11.30 2.62 3.91
N THR A 95 11.85 3.74 4.35
CA THR A 95 12.69 4.63 3.54
C THR A 95 14.07 4.82 4.19
N PRO A 96 14.88 3.75 4.35
CA PRO A 96 16.17 3.84 5.05
C PRO A 96 17.15 4.81 4.35
N ASP A 97 17.10 4.86 3.03
CA ASP A 97 18.00 5.66 2.20
C ASP A 97 17.66 7.16 2.23
N VAL A 98 16.49 7.52 2.76
CA VAL A 98 16.04 8.90 2.86
C VAL A 98 16.57 9.50 4.16
N ARG A 99 17.82 9.98 4.14
CA ARG A 99 18.46 10.68 5.27
C ARG A 99 18.44 9.85 6.57
N GLY A 100 18.59 8.52 6.48
CA GLY A 100 18.50 7.61 7.62
C GLY A 100 17.10 7.52 8.26
N PHE A 101 16.08 8.13 7.65
CA PHE A 101 14.74 8.23 8.22
C PHE A 101 13.84 7.05 7.81
N ALA A 102 14.26 5.83 8.15
CA ALA A 102 13.55 4.60 7.76
C ALA A 102 12.06 4.56 8.18
N SER A 103 11.72 5.23 9.29
CA SER A 103 10.36 5.26 9.83
C SER A 103 9.50 6.42 9.32
N ALA A 104 9.96 7.17 8.31
CA ALA A 104 9.25 8.33 7.77
C ALA A 104 7.77 8.07 7.46
N PRO A 105 7.35 6.99 6.77
CA PRO A 105 5.94 6.77 6.46
C PRO A 105 5.06 6.76 7.73
N LYS A 106 5.52 6.05 8.77
CA LYS A 106 4.82 5.95 10.06
C LYS A 106 4.79 7.29 10.80
N ARG A 107 5.88 8.05 10.78
CA ARG A 107 5.97 9.35 11.46
C ARG A 107 5.13 10.42 10.78
N LEU A 108 5.11 10.44 9.44
CA LEU A 108 4.28 11.35 8.66
C LEU A 108 2.79 11.10 8.87
N ASN A 109 2.39 9.85 9.08
CA ASN A 109 0.99 9.47 9.32
C ASN A 109 0.52 9.78 10.75
N ALA A 110 1.46 9.90 11.70
CA ALA A 110 1.13 10.05 13.11
C ALA A 110 0.70 11.49 13.45
N ARG A 111 -0.45 11.64 14.14
CA ARG A 111 -0.94 12.94 14.66
C ARG A 111 0.07 13.64 15.58
N ARG A 112 0.84 12.86 16.35
CA ARG A 112 1.89 13.38 17.25
C ARG A 112 3.16 13.84 16.55
N GLY A 113 3.33 13.57 15.26
CA GLY A 113 4.55 13.88 14.51
C GLY A 113 5.81 13.16 15.02
N TRP A 114 6.95 13.81 14.84
CA TRP A 114 8.25 13.39 15.36
C TRP A 114 9.09 14.59 15.77
N ARG A 115 10.04 14.37 16.69
CA ARG A 115 11.00 15.40 17.09
C ARG A 115 12.29 15.24 16.29
N HIS A 116 12.90 16.35 15.92
CA HIS A 116 14.22 16.39 15.29
C HIS A 116 14.96 17.68 15.66
N PRO A 117 16.30 17.69 15.60
CA PRO A 117 17.08 18.92 15.76
C PRO A 117 16.81 19.90 14.62
N VAL A 118 16.88 21.20 14.92
CA VAL A 118 16.78 22.27 13.90
C VAL A 118 18.08 22.31 13.12
N GLY A 119 18.06 21.90 11.84
CA GLY A 119 19.23 21.99 10.96
C GLY A 119 20.49 21.29 11.46
N GLY A 120 20.37 20.28 12.34
CA GLY A 120 21.50 19.59 12.96
C GLY A 120 21.99 20.20 14.29
N ASN A 121 21.38 21.29 14.77
CA ASN A 121 21.61 21.79 16.13
C ASN A 121 20.91 20.88 17.15
N TYR A 122 21.67 20.09 17.90
CA TYR A 122 21.17 19.13 18.88
C TYR A 122 20.71 19.76 20.21
N ASP A 123 20.97 21.05 20.43
CA ASP A 123 20.49 21.80 21.59
C ASP A 123 19.04 22.29 21.38
N VAL A 124 18.61 22.41 20.12
CA VAL A 124 17.28 22.92 19.76
C VAL A 124 16.48 21.84 19.04
N TRP A 125 15.48 21.30 19.74
CA TRP A 125 14.59 20.26 19.24
C TRP A 125 13.20 20.81 18.93
N VAL A 126 12.74 20.58 17.71
CA VAL A 126 11.40 20.93 17.26
C VAL A 126 10.57 19.69 17.00
N THR A 127 9.24 19.84 17.06
CA THR A 127 8.30 18.79 16.66
C THR A 127 7.80 19.12 15.26
N GLN A 128 8.02 18.21 14.32
CA GLN A 128 7.44 18.31 12.98
C GLN A 128 6.24 17.36 12.88
N VAL A 129 5.12 17.91 12.43
CA VAL A 129 3.91 17.15 12.11
C VAL A 129 3.87 16.99 10.59
N GLY A 130 3.70 15.76 10.11
CA GLY A 130 3.57 15.47 8.70
C GLY A 130 2.15 15.73 8.20
N ARG A 131 1.56 14.76 7.49
CA ARG A 131 0.15 14.74 7.12
C ARG A 131 -0.56 13.66 7.94
N PRO A 132 -1.09 13.97 9.14
CA PRO A 132 -1.74 12.96 9.95
C PRO A 132 -2.84 12.22 9.19
N GLY A 133 -2.85 10.89 9.30
CA GLY A 133 -3.86 10.06 8.65
C GLY A 133 -3.75 9.94 7.12
N TRP A 134 -2.66 10.42 6.49
CA TRP A 134 -2.48 10.37 5.03
C TRP A 134 -2.68 8.96 4.44
N PHE A 135 -2.47 7.91 5.24
CA PHE A 135 -2.70 6.54 4.84
C PHE A 135 -3.96 5.95 5.47
N ASP A 136 -4.04 5.93 6.80
CA ASP A 136 -5.11 5.23 7.50
C ASP A 136 -6.48 5.90 7.30
N ASP A 137 -6.53 7.24 7.38
CA ASP A 137 -7.78 7.99 7.21
C ASP A 137 -8.17 8.05 5.72
N THR A 138 -7.20 8.12 4.81
CA THR A 138 -7.42 8.05 3.35
C THR A 138 -8.00 6.71 2.90
N LEU A 139 -7.47 5.59 3.40
CA LEU A 139 -7.92 4.26 2.98
C LEU A 139 -9.21 3.80 3.66
N ARG A 140 -9.54 4.34 4.85
CA ARG A 140 -10.73 3.95 5.60
C ARG A 140 -12.04 4.01 4.79
N PRO A 141 -12.38 5.13 4.11
CA PRO A 141 -13.61 5.19 3.30
C PRO A 141 -13.52 4.35 2.02
N LEU A 142 -12.33 4.13 1.48
CA LEU A 142 -12.14 3.36 0.24
C LEU A 142 -12.17 1.84 0.46
N ARG A 143 -11.88 1.38 1.68
CA ARG A 143 -11.71 -0.04 2.02
C ARG A 143 -12.88 -0.93 1.57
N PRO A 144 -14.17 -0.59 1.77
CA PRO A 144 -15.27 -1.44 1.30
C PRO A 144 -15.28 -1.59 -0.23
N ARG A 145 -15.06 -0.49 -0.96
CA ARG A 145 -15.01 -0.49 -2.43
C ARG A 145 -13.84 -1.31 -2.96
N LEU A 146 -12.65 -1.13 -2.41
CA LEU A 146 -11.45 -1.87 -2.83
C LEU A 146 -11.59 -3.36 -2.56
N ARG A 147 -12.19 -3.75 -1.43
CA ARG A 147 -12.51 -5.15 -1.12
C ARG A 147 -13.51 -5.75 -2.10
N ALA A 148 -14.58 -5.02 -2.42
CA ALA A 148 -15.56 -5.48 -3.40
C ALA A 148 -14.95 -5.60 -4.81
N ALA A 149 -14.01 -4.73 -5.19
CA ALA A 149 -13.30 -4.82 -6.46
C ALA A 149 -12.38 -6.05 -6.51
N ALA A 150 -11.60 -6.31 -5.46
CA ALA A 150 -10.76 -7.50 -5.36
C ALA A 150 -11.58 -8.80 -5.36
N ALA A 151 -12.70 -8.84 -4.64
CA ALA A 151 -13.62 -9.99 -4.64
C ALA A 151 -14.18 -10.26 -6.04
N ARG A 152 -14.61 -9.21 -6.77
CA ARG A 152 -15.07 -9.36 -8.16
C ARG A 152 -14.01 -9.94 -9.09
N VAL A 153 -12.75 -9.52 -8.95
CA VAL A 153 -11.64 -10.10 -9.71
C VAL A 153 -11.54 -11.60 -9.47
N LEU A 154 -11.65 -12.06 -8.23
CA LEU A 154 -11.62 -13.48 -7.89
C LEU A 154 -12.84 -14.23 -8.46
N ASP A 155 -14.04 -13.67 -8.31
CA ASP A 155 -15.29 -14.27 -8.79
C ASP A 155 -15.32 -14.39 -10.32
N ASP A 156 -14.87 -13.37 -11.04
CA ASP A 156 -14.81 -13.37 -12.50
C ASP A 156 -13.82 -14.41 -13.03
N ARG A 157 -12.73 -14.65 -12.29
CA ARG A 157 -11.76 -15.69 -12.61
C ARG A 157 -12.30 -17.09 -12.35
N ALA A 158 -12.96 -17.30 -11.21
CA ALA A 158 -13.62 -18.56 -10.91
C ALA A 158 -14.69 -18.90 -11.97
N ARG A 159 -15.48 -17.91 -12.43
CA ARG A 159 -16.47 -18.09 -13.49
C ARG A 159 -15.87 -18.40 -14.86
N ARG A 160 -14.68 -17.87 -15.19
CA ARG A 160 -14.02 -18.16 -16.46
C ARG A 160 -13.53 -19.61 -16.53
N ILE A 161 -13.12 -20.16 -15.39
CA ILE A 161 -12.77 -21.58 -15.25
C ILE A 161 -13.99 -22.46 -15.49
N SER A 162 -15.09 -22.20 -14.76
CA SER A 162 -16.28 -23.06 -14.82
C SER A 162 -16.98 -23.08 -16.18
N ARG A 163 -16.59 -22.22 -17.12
CA ARG A 163 -17.11 -22.18 -18.50
C ARG A 163 -16.19 -22.86 -19.52
N ARG A 164 -14.95 -23.20 -19.13
CA ARG A 164 -13.97 -23.89 -19.98
C ARG A 164 -13.92 -25.39 -19.71
N SER A 165 -14.31 -25.82 -18.51
CA SER A 165 -14.62 -27.20 -18.12
C SER A 165 -15.97 -27.64 -18.67
#